data_AF-A0A9W6Z3K6-F1
#
_entry.id   AF-A0A9W6Z3K6-F1
#
_cell.length_a   1.000
_cell.length_b   1.000
_cell.length_c   1.000
_cell.angle_alpha   90.00
_cell.angle_beta   90.00
_cell.angle_gamma   90.00
#
_symmetry.space_group_name_H-M   'P 1'
#
loop_
_entity.id
_entity.type
_entity.pdbx_description
1 polymer ?
#
loop_
_entity_poly.entity_id
_entity_poly.type
_entity_poly.pdbx_seq_one_letter_code
_entity_poly.pdbx_strand_id
1 'polypeptide(L)'
;MSNYLCQRCKLPLVLDQSLEGLSNAQKHLLTVNYTQRPPVENTSLALTSSTNSKGSMKSIEHSKDEYPVISDERKRLFKEVLSSNGTKPLIGSRGISDSINADEGSFVILEDKSRNMELDKIPMSDRVSSLQSIFNIISSKYEIDYPVCSDCANTLIGELKVKFDELTKEKDIYAQFLKKLIGQSGPNSMKAKESLFELEKLKAEEKSLLEQLEMSEKEGEDLTKQIVDMEQELEKMNLEEKLLCDQRNKADLEMMVQVNELQRVQSLYESDLNQLDALRKISVFNDVFAISHDGLFGTINGLRLDWSQ
;
A
#
# COMPACT_ATOMS: atom_id res chain seq x y z
N MET A 1 32.18 19.64 -53.09
CA MET A 1 33.02 18.73 -52.28
C MET A 1 32.59 18.92 -50.84
N SER A 2 32.05 17.88 -50.21
CA SER A 2 31.55 17.93 -48.84
C SER A 2 32.75 17.98 -47.90
N ASN A 3 33.02 19.13 -47.28
CA ASN A 3 34.12 19.27 -46.32
C ASN A 3 33.65 18.72 -44.96
N TYR A 4 34.10 17.52 -44.61
CA TYR A 4 33.93 17.00 -43.26
C TYR A 4 35.00 17.63 -42.36
N LEU A 5 34.64 18.01 -41.14
CA LEU A 5 35.59 18.51 -40.16
C LEU A 5 35.63 17.55 -38.98
N CYS A 6 36.82 17.36 -38.42
CA CYS A 6 36.96 16.62 -37.18
C CYS A 6 36.26 17.40 -36.06
N GLN A 7 35.35 16.78 -35.32
CA GLN A 7 34.62 17.50 -34.29
C GLN A 7 35.50 17.90 -33.10
N ARG A 8 36.58 17.15 -32.83
CA ARG A 8 37.55 17.40 -31.75
C ARG A 8 38.60 18.46 -32.08
N CYS A 9 39.29 18.39 -33.23
CA CYS A 9 40.36 19.33 -33.60
C CYS A 9 39.98 20.34 -34.69
N LYS A 10 38.79 20.24 -35.29
CA LYS A 10 38.29 21.11 -36.39
C LYS A 10 39.15 21.13 -37.65
N LEU A 11 40.07 20.16 -37.82
CA LEU A 11 40.80 19.97 -39.08
C LEU A 11 39.89 19.37 -40.18
N PRO A 12 40.12 19.72 -41.46
CA PRO A 12 39.40 19.11 -42.58
C PRO A 12 39.76 17.62 -42.68
N LEU A 13 38.73 16.79 -42.84
CA LEU A 13 38.83 15.35 -42.98
C LEU A 13 38.56 14.95 -44.43
N VAL A 14 39.42 14.09 -44.95
CA VAL A 14 39.15 13.31 -46.16
C VAL A 14 38.58 11.98 -45.70
N LEU A 15 37.42 11.60 -46.25
CA LEU A 15 36.85 10.29 -45.97
C LEU A 15 37.73 9.20 -46.60
N ASP A 16 37.82 8.06 -45.93
CA ASP A 16 38.50 6.90 -46.49
C ASP A 16 37.74 6.38 -47.73
N GLN A 17 38.47 5.92 -48.75
CA GLN A 17 37.93 5.41 -50.02
C GLN A 17 36.91 4.28 -49.80
N SER A 18 37.03 3.56 -48.68
CA SER A 18 36.09 2.51 -48.26
C SER A 18 34.66 3.02 -47.99
N LEU A 19 34.50 4.29 -47.62
CA LEU A 19 33.19 4.94 -47.40
C LEU A 19 32.64 5.63 -48.66
N GLU A 20 33.47 5.81 -49.69
CA GLU A 20 33.08 6.45 -50.96
C GLU A 20 32.33 5.49 -51.89
N GLY A 21 32.53 4.17 -51.73
CA GLY A 21 31.96 3.10 -52.57
C GLY A 21 30.81 2.27 -51.98
N LEU A 22 30.13 2.74 -50.92
CA LEU A 22 29.11 1.93 -50.22
C LEU A 22 27.84 1.70 -51.05
N SER A 23 27.46 0.44 -51.23
CA SER A 23 26.16 0.01 -51.78
C SER A 23 25.01 0.38 -50.83
N ASN A 24 23.80 0.58 -51.36
CA ASN A 24 22.62 0.92 -50.53
C ASN A 24 22.32 -0.14 -49.47
N ALA A 25 22.57 -1.43 -49.74
CA ALA A 25 22.42 -2.49 -48.74
C ALA A 25 23.43 -2.36 -47.58
N GLN A 26 24.68 -1.97 -47.88
CA GLN A 26 25.72 -1.77 -46.87
C GLN A 26 25.43 -0.56 -45.97
N LYS A 27 24.83 0.51 -46.52
CA LYS A 27 24.38 1.68 -45.74
C LYS A 27 23.23 1.32 -44.79
N HIS A 28 22.27 0.51 -45.25
CA HIS A 28 21.18 0.04 -44.40
C HIS A 28 21.68 -0.87 -43.27
N LEU A 29 22.67 -1.73 -43.51
CA LEU A 29 23.29 -2.53 -42.44
C LEU A 29 23.98 -1.69 -41.36
N LEU A 30 24.73 -0.64 -41.77
CA LEU A 30 25.42 0.26 -40.84
C LEU A 30 24.48 1.15 -40.01
N THR A 31 23.24 1.34 -40.47
CA THR A 31 22.23 2.11 -39.74
C THR A 31 21.38 1.19 -38.84
N VAL A 32 20.95 0.02 -39.34
CA VAL A 32 20.08 -0.91 -38.59
C VAL A 32 20.79 -1.50 -37.36
N ASN A 33 22.02 -1.98 -37.49
CA ASN A 33 22.74 -2.64 -36.38
C ASN A 33 23.07 -1.72 -35.20
N TYR A 34 23.10 -0.40 -35.43
CA TYR A 34 23.48 0.58 -34.40
C TYR A 34 22.29 1.34 -33.79
N THR A 35 21.07 1.16 -34.31
CA THR A 35 19.85 1.79 -33.77
C THR A 35 19.30 1.15 -32.51
N GLN A 36 19.69 -0.08 -32.18
CA GLN A 36 19.18 -0.77 -31.00
C GLN A 36 20.00 -0.43 -29.75
N ARG A 37 19.51 0.55 -28.98
CA ARG A 37 19.70 0.55 -27.53
C ARG A 37 18.44 -0.10 -26.91
N PRO A 38 18.55 -1.01 -25.94
CA PRO A 38 17.46 -1.14 -24.98
C PRO A 38 17.29 0.23 -24.28
N PRO A 39 16.05 0.66 -24.00
CA PRO A 39 15.79 2.00 -23.51
C PRO A 39 16.55 2.23 -22.20
N VAL A 40 17.26 3.37 -22.12
CA VAL A 40 17.70 3.89 -20.83
C VAL A 40 16.56 4.73 -20.31
N GLU A 41 15.94 4.23 -19.24
CA GLU A 41 14.99 5.00 -18.45
C GLU A 41 15.73 6.20 -17.85
N ASN A 42 15.55 7.36 -18.49
CA ASN A 42 15.93 8.64 -17.94
C ASN A 42 15.12 8.86 -16.67
N THR A 43 15.66 8.50 -15.50
CA THR A 43 15.08 8.89 -14.21
C THR A 43 15.43 10.36 -13.95
N SER A 44 14.70 11.25 -14.62
CA SER A 44 14.56 12.63 -14.19
C SER A 44 13.75 12.65 -12.89
N LEU A 45 14.41 12.56 -11.73
CA LEU A 45 13.80 12.96 -10.47
C LEU A 45 14.22 14.38 -10.14
N ALA A 46 13.25 15.28 -10.28
CA ALA A 46 13.29 16.65 -9.83
C ALA A 46 13.67 16.71 -8.34
N LEU A 47 14.65 17.57 -8.02
CA LEU A 47 14.84 18.08 -6.67
C LEU A 47 13.57 18.82 -6.27
N THR A 48 12.82 18.25 -5.32
CA THR A 48 11.85 19.01 -4.53
C THR A 48 12.38 19.10 -3.11
N SER A 49 12.95 20.27 -2.82
CA SER A 49 13.21 20.73 -1.47
C SER A 49 11.88 21.01 -0.78
N SER A 50 11.54 20.28 0.27
CA SER A 50 10.56 20.73 1.27
C SER A 50 10.87 20.14 2.64
N THR A 51 11.17 21.09 3.51
CA THR A 51 11.48 21.11 4.93
C THR A 51 10.48 20.39 5.86
N ASN A 52 11.03 20.00 7.02
CA ASN A 52 10.39 19.81 8.33
C ASN A 52 9.74 18.47 8.66
N SER A 53 10.44 17.67 9.47
CA SER A 53 10.03 17.51 10.89
C SER A 53 11.19 16.98 11.76
N LYS A 54 11.44 17.75 12.83
CA LYS A 54 11.92 17.38 14.19
C LYS A 54 12.53 15.96 14.29
N GLY A 55 13.82 15.79 14.52
CA GLY A 55 14.50 16.26 15.73
C GLY A 55 14.24 15.31 16.90
N SER A 56 15.00 14.20 16.96
CA SER A 56 15.31 13.54 18.23
C SER A 56 16.71 12.94 18.14
N MET A 57 17.66 13.64 18.74
CA MET A 57 18.99 13.14 19.03
C MET A 57 18.90 11.87 19.89
N LYS A 58 19.59 10.81 19.49
CA LYS A 58 20.17 9.85 20.43
C LYS A 58 21.60 9.51 19.97
N SER A 59 22.53 10.08 20.73
CA SER A 59 23.84 9.53 21.13
C SER A 59 24.48 8.50 20.19
N ILE A 60 25.48 8.97 19.47
CA ILE A 60 26.54 8.15 18.88
C ILE A 60 27.39 7.62 20.05
N GLU A 61 27.23 6.34 20.39
CA GLU A 61 28.26 5.56 21.07
C GLU A 61 29.02 4.75 20.02
N HIS A 62 30.30 5.07 19.87
CA HIS A 62 31.23 4.34 19.03
C HIS A 62 31.49 2.95 19.63
N SER A 63 31.02 1.90 18.97
CA SER A 63 31.55 0.55 19.14
C SER A 63 31.82 -0.08 17.77
N LYS A 64 33.12 -0.09 17.43
CA LYS A 64 33.85 -1.05 16.59
C LYS A 64 32.99 -1.99 15.74
N ASP A 65 32.86 -1.64 14.46
CA ASP A 65 33.04 -2.54 13.31
C ASP A 65 32.70 -1.75 12.05
N GLU A 66 33.67 -0.97 11.57
CA GLU A 66 33.55 -0.17 10.35
C GLU A 66 33.63 -1.10 9.14
N TYR A 67 32.53 -1.76 8.82
CA TYR A 67 32.37 -2.43 7.54
C TYR A 67 32.20 -1.37 6.44
N PRO A 68 32.85 -1.53 5.27
CA PRO A 68 32.69 -0.58 4.18
C PRO A 68 31.22 -0.55 3.74
N VAL A 69 30.58 0.60 3.96
CA VAL A 69 29.19 0.84 3.58
C VAL A 69 29.12 0.89 2.06
N ILE A 70 28.58 -0.16 1.46
CA ILE A 70 28.32 -0.21 0.03
C ILE A 70 27.19 0.78 -0.26
N SER A 71 27.47 1.79 -1.11
CA SER A 71 26.48 2.75 -1.58
C SER A 71 25.25 2.04 -2.15
N ASP A 72 24.07 2.58 -1.87
CA ASP A 72 22.80 1.97 -2.27
C ASP A 72 22.62 1.89 -3.80
N GLU A 73 23.30 2.76 -4.54
CA GLU A 73 23.39 2.68 -6.00
C GLU A 73 24.06 1.38 -6.46
N ARG A 74 25.13 0.97 -5.78
CA ARG A 74 25.87 -0.26 -6.10
C ARG A 74 25.09 -1.52 -5.72
N LYS A 75 24.27 -1.46 -4.66
CA LYS A 75 23.34 -2.55 -4.29
C LYS A 75 22.23 -2.73 -5.33
N ARG A 76 21.70 -1.63 -5.87
CA ARG A 76 20.67 -1.66 -6.92
C ARG A 76 21.21 -2.30 -8.21
N LEU A 77 22.38 -1.87 -8.67
CA LEU A 77 23.05 -2.46 -9.83
C LEU A 77 23.29 -3.97 -9.64
N PHE A 78 23.71 -4.39 -8.45
CA PHE A 78 23.93 -5.80 -8.17
C PHE A 78 22.62 -6.62 -8.22
N LYS A 79 21.53 -6.07 -7.70
CA LYS A 79 20.21 -6.69 -7.73
C LYS A 79 19.66 -6.77 -9.16
N GLU A 80 19.87 -5.73 -9.96
CA GLU A 80 19.46 -5.67 -11.35
C GLU A 80 20.20 -6.70 -12.22
N VAL A 81 21.52 -6.86 -12.01
CA VAL A 81 22.33 -7.88 -12.70
C VAL A 81 21.93 -9.30 -12.30
N LEU A 82 21.55 -9.54 -11.04
CA LEU A 82 21.01 -10.83 -10.58
C LEU A 82 19.65 -11.15 -11.19
N SER A 83 18.81 -10.13 -11.40
CA SER A 83 17.50 -10.29 -12.03
C SER A 83 17.61 -10.48 -13.55
N SER A 84 18.59 -9.86 -14.20
CA SER A 84 18.77 -9.97 -15.66
C SER A 84 19.49 -11.25 -16.08
N ASN A 85 20.44 -11.74 -15.26
CA ASN A 85 21.24 -12.93 -15.54
C ASN A 85 21.05 -13.95 -14.41
N GLY A 86 20.06 -14.84 -14.56
CA GLY A 86 19.77 -15.89 -13.60
C GLY A 86 21.03 -16.65 -13.14
N THR A 87 21.38 -16.47 -11.86
CA THR A 87 22.22 -17.30 -11.00
C THR A 87 23.32 -18.15 -11.67
N LYS A 88 24.18 -17.56 -12.51
CA LYS A 88 25.43 -18.22 -12.97
C LYS A 88 26.61 -17.26 -12.85
N PRO A 89 27.65 -17.59 -12.06
CA PRO A 89 28.88 -16.80 -12.03
C PRO A 89 29.64 -16.97 -13.35
N LEU A 90 30.01 -15.86 -13.99
CA LEU A 90 30.85 -15.83 -15.21
C LEU A 90 32.30 -16.15 -14.84
N ILE A 91 32.61 -17.42 -14.57
CA ILE A 91 33.96 -17.98 -14.64
C ILE A 91 33.98 -18.87 -15.87
N GLY A 92 34.52 -18.34 -16.97
CA GLY A 92 34.62 -19.05 -18.24
C GLY A 92 35.71 -20.12 -18.20
N SER A 93 35.32 -21.37 -17.95
CA SER A 93 35.99 -22.52 -18.54
C SER A 93 35.31 -22.77 -19.88
N ARG A 94 36.02 -22.54 -20.99
CA ARG A 94 35.60 -22.94 -22.33
C ARG A 94 35.52 -24.47 -22.39
N GLY A 95 34.32 -24.99 -22.14
CA GLY A 95 33.90 -26.34 -22.50
C GLY A 95 32.87 -26.24 -23.61
N ILE A 96 33.17 -26.87 -24.74
CA ILE A 96 32.32 -26.99 -25.90
C ILE A 96 31.08 -27.82 -25.52
N SER A 97 29.89 -27.25 -25.61
CA SER A 97 28.68 -27.99 -26.00
C SER A 97 27.55 -27.05 -26.39
N ASP A 98 26.97 -27.36 -27.54
CA ASP A 98 25.93 -26.68 -28.27
C ASP A 98 24.66 -26.35 -27.47
N SER A 99 24.09 -25.18 -27.73
CA SER A 99 22.64 -24.97 -27.97
C SER A 99 22.38 -23.48 -28.19
N ILE A 100 22.56 -23.08 -29.44
CA ILE A 100 22.15 -21.78 -29.96
C ILE A 100 20.65 -21.85 -30.22
N ASN A 101 19.89 -20.90 -29.67
CA ASN A 101 18.58 -20.51 -30.19
C ASN A 101 18.38 -19.02 -29.92
N ALA A 102 18.95 -18.21 -30.81
CA ALA A 102 18.48 -16.86 -31.08
C ALA A 102 18.55 -16.69 -32.60
N ASP A 103 17.44 -16.23 -33.14
CA ASP A 103 17.10 -16.15 -34.55
C ASP A 103 18.04 -15.17 -35.27
N GLU A 104 19.22 -15.64 -35.67
CA GLU A 104 20.15 -14.90 -36.53
C GLU A 104 19.71 -15.11 -37.99
N GLY A 105 19.12 -14.06 -38.56
CA GLY A 105 18.81 -13.99 -39.98
C GLY A 105 20.04 -14.29 -40.83
N SER A 106 20.03 -15.47 -41.46
CA SER A 106 21.01 -15.89 -42.46
C SER A 106 20.96 -14.94 -43.66
N PHE A 107 22.01 -14.15 -43.85
CA PHE A 107 22.19 -13.31 -45.03
C PHE A 107 23.46 -13.73 -45.77
N VAL A 108 23.29 -14.36 -46.93
CA VAL A 108 24.36 -14.78 -47.83
C VAL A 108 24.88 -13.56 -48.59
N ILE A 109 26.13 -13.17 -48.36
CA ILE A 109 26.83 -12.17 -49.16
C ILE A 109 27.30 -12.85 -50.44
N LEU A 110 26.63 -12.56 -51.56
CA LEU A 110 27.16 -12.87 -52.89
C LEU A 110 28.21 -11.81 -53.24
N GLU A 111 29.46 -12.23 -53.46
CA GLU A 111 30.49 -11.40 -54.06
C GLU A 111 30.11 -11.08 -55.51
N ASP A 112 29.61 -9.87 -55.77
CA ASP A 112 29.44 -9.35 -57.12
C ASP A 112 30.80 -8.99 -57.72
N LYS A 113 31.49 -10.01 -58.23
CA LYS A 113 32.62 -9.83 -59.16
C LYS A 113 32.06 -9.35 -60.51
N SER A 114 32.24 -8.06 -60.77
CA SER A 114 32.47 -7.50 -62.10
C SER A 114 31.38 -7.76 -63.15
N ARG A 115 30.28 -7.00 -63.08
CA ARG A 115 29.61 -6.52 -64.30
C ARG A 115 29.73 -5.00 -64.35
N ASN A 116 30.67 -4.54 -65.18
CA ASN A 116 30.75 -3.17 -65.65
C ASN A 116 29.44 -2.82 -66.36
N MET A 117 28.56 -2.04 -65.72
CA MET A 117 27.55 -1.22 -66.41
C MET A 117 27.10 -0.09 -65.49
N GLU A 118 27.51 1.13 -65.85
CA GLU A 118 26.92 2.44 -65.51
C GLU A 118 26.57 2.72 -64.04
N LEU A 119 27.62 3.01 -63.27
CA LEU A 119 27.54 3.89 -62.09
C LEU A 119 27.31 5.33 -62.54
N ASP A 120 26.08 5.65 -62.97
CA ASP A 120 25.67 7.04 -63.13
C ASP A 120 24.60 7.41 -62.09
N LYS A 121 25.07 8.19 -61.11
CA LYS A 121 24.32 9.17 -60.30
C LYS A 121 23.37 8.60 -59.24
N ILE A 122 23.95 7.94 -58.23
CA ILE A 122 23.39 8.13 -56.87
C ILE A 122 23.60 9.62 -56.53
N PRO A 123 22.55 10.41 -56.25
CA PRO A 123 22.70 11.83 -56.01
C PRO A 123 23.63 12.03 -54.81
N MET A 124 24.61 12.92 -54.96
CA MET A 124 25.59 13.25 -53.91
C MET A 124 24.90 13.65 -52.58
N SER A 125 23.67 14.16 -52.67
CA SER A 125 22.80 14.50 -51.53
C SER A 125 22.48 13.30 -50.62
N ASP A 126 22.10 12.15 -51.20
CA ASP A 126 21.73 10.96 -50.41
C ASP A 126 22.94 10.32 -49.74
N ARG A 127 24.12 10.42 -50.36
CA ARG A 127 25.40 9.96 -49.79
C ARG A 127 25.79 10.79 -48.58
N VAL A 128 25.69 12.12 -48.68
CA VAL A 128 25.98 13.03 -47.56
C VAL A 128 24.98 12.83 -46.42
N SER A 129 23.68 12.71 -46.72
CA SER A 129 22.64 12.46 -45.71
C SER A 129 22.83 11.13 -44.97
N SER A 130 23.21 10.06 -45.69
CA SER A 130 23.46 8.74 -45.09
C SER A 130 24.67 8.76 -44.15
N LEU A 131 25.78 9.37 -44.57
CA LEU A 131 26.99 9.45 -43.74
C LEU A 131 26.78 10.34 -42.51
N GLN A 132 26.04 11.44 -42.66
CA GLN A 132 25.67 12.30 -41.54
C GLN A 132 24.75 11.57 -40.55
N SER A 133 23.82 10.75 -41.04
CA SER A 133 23.00 9.89 -40.19
C SER A 133 23.84 8.87 -39.41
N ILE A 134 24.82 8.23 -40.07
CA ILE A 134 25.75 7.29 -39.42
C ILE A 134 26.58 7.99 -38.35
N PHE A 135 27.15 9.16 -38.65
CA PHE A 135 27.91 9.93 -37.67
C PHE A 135 27.06 10.37 -36.49
N ASN A 136 25.81 10.80 -36.72
CA ASN A 136 24.87 11.15 -35.64
C ASN A 136 24.52 9.93 -34.76
N ILE A 137 24.31 8.75 -35.35
CA ILE A 137 24.03 7.52 -34.58
C ILE A 137 25.24 7.18 -33.70
N ILE A 138 26.46 7.21 -34.24
CA ILE A 138 27.68 6.89 -33.48
C ILE A 138 27.92 7.94 -32.38
N SER A 139 27.74 9.22 -32.71
CA SER A 139 27.82 10.37 -31.80
C SER A 139 26.78 10.32 -30.68
N SER A 140 25.63 9.68 -30.89
CA SER A 140 24.62 9.50 -29.83
C SER A 140 24.96 8.37 -28.85
N LYS A 141 25.81 7.43 -29.26
CA LYS A 141 26.16 6.22 -28.48
C LYS A 141 27.38 6.43 -27.59
N TYR A 142 28.25 7.37 -27.95
CA TYR A 142 29.47 7.71 -27.24
C TYR A 142 29.46 9.20 -26.90
N GLU A 143 30.08 9.61 -25.80
CA GLU A 143 30.13 11.01 -25.35
C GLU A 143 30.98 11.94 -26.26
N ILE A 144 31.25 11.52 -27.48
CA ILE A 144 32.17 12.17 -28.41
C ILE A 144 31.50 12.33 -29.75
N ASP A 145 31.53 13.54 -30.26
CA ASP A 145 30.97 13.86 -31.57
C ASP A 145 31.85 13.32 -32.69
N TYR A 146 31.24 12.58 -33.63
CA TYR A 146 31.91 12.05 -34.83
C TYR A 146 31.57 12.92 -36.04
N PRO A 147 32.47 13.06 -37.03
CA PRO A 147 33.70 12.30 -37.27
C PRO A 147 34.94 12.85 -36.55
N VAL A 148 35.90 11.96 -36.26
CA VAL A 148 37.15 12.26 -35.55
C VAL A 148 38.34 11.87 -36.44
N CYS A 149 39.43 12.64 -36.45
CA CYS A 149 40.65 12.29 -37.20
C CYS A 149 41.38 11.10 -36.57
N SER A 150 42.26 10.44 -37.32
CA SER A 150 43.09 9.32 -36.85
C SER A 150 43.86 9.65 -35.56
N ASP A 151 44.40 10.87 -35.47
CA ASP A 151 45.23 11.27 -34.33
C ASP A 151 44.37 11.46 -33.07
N CYS A 152 43.22 12.12 -33.20
CA CYS A 152 42.26 12.28 -32.11
C CYS A 152 41.62 10.94 -31.68
N ALA A 153 41.43 10.01 -32.62
CA ALA A 153 40.97 8.65 -32.33
C ALA A 153 42.04 7.86 -31.58
N ASN A 154 43.32 7.99 -31.94
CA ASN A 154 44.43 7.35 -31.24
C ASN A 154 44.60 7.88 -29.80
N THR A 155 44.47 9.20 -29.59
CA THR A 155 44.45 9.78 -28.24
C THR A 155 43.28 9.23 -27.41
N LEU A 156 42.08 9.16 -28.00
CA LEU A 156 40.91 8.59 -27.34
C LEU A 156 41.11 7.12 -26.97
N ILE A 157 41.67 6.31 -27.87
CA ILE A 157 42.00 4.92 -27.60
C ILE A 157 43.00 4.82 -26.45
N GLY A 158 43.96 5.74 -26.35
CA GLY A 158 44.89 5.86 -25.22
C GLY A 158 44.16 6.10 -23.89
N GLU A 159 43.28 7.10 -23.84
CA GLU A 159 42.47 7.41 -22.65
C GLU A 159 41.58 6.24 -22.24
N LEU A 160 40.95 5.57 -23.21
CA LEU A 160 40.07 4.42 -22.96
C LEU A 160 40.85 3.20 -22.44
N LYS A 161 42.07 2.98 -22.95
CA LYS A 161 42.96 1.92 -22.45
C LYS A 161 43.36 2.16 -20.99
N VAL A 162 43.69 3.39 -20.62
CA VAL A 162 44.02 3.73 -19.22
C VAL A 162 42.82 3.45 -18.31
N LYS A 163 41.61 3.91 -18.69
CA LYS A 163 40.38 3.61 -17.93
C LYS A 163 40.10 2.12 -17.83
N PHE A 164 40.32 1.36 -18.92
CA PHE A 164 40.15 -0.08 -18.93
C PHE A 164 41.14 -0.79 -18.00
N ASP A 165 42.40 -0.38 -17.99
CA ASP A 165 43.44 -0.93 -17.12
C ASP A 165 43.18 -0.61 -15.64
N GLU A 166 42.67 0.59 -15.33
CA GLU A 166 42.22 0.95 -13.98
C GLU A 166 41.07 0.05 -13.51
N LEU A 167 40.01 -0.11 -14.31
CA LEU A 167 38.89 -0.99 -13.98
C LEU A 167 39.30 -2.46 -13.86
N THR A 168 40.24 -2.91 -14.68
CA THR A 168 40.79 -4.27 -14.61
C THR A 168 41.56 -4.48 -13.31
N LYS A 169 42.37 -3.50 -12.88
CA LYS A 169 43.06 -3.53 -11.59
C LYS A 169 42.07 -3.54 -10.42
N GLU A 170 41.03 -2.72 -10.46
CA GLU A 170 39.98 -2.72 -9.43
C GLU A 170 39.30 -4.08 -9.33
N LYS A 171 38.90 -4.66 -10.48
CA LYS A 171 38.33 -6.01 -10.54
C LYS A 171 39.28 -7.05 -9.93
N ASP A 172 40.58 -6.97 -10.25
CA ASP A 172 41.57 -7.90 -9.72
C ASP A 172 41.77 -7.74 -8.21
N ILE A 173 41.73 -6.51 -7.69
CA ILE A 173 41.75 -6.24 -6.24
C ILE A 173 40.51 -6.85 -5.57
N TYR A 174 39.31 -6.65 -6.13
CA TYR A 174 38.07 -7.25 -5.62
C TYR A 174 38.11 -8.78 -5.66
N ALA A 175 38.62 -9.36 -6.75
CA ALA A 175 38.77 -10.81 -6.88
C ALA A 175 39.76 -11.37 -5.86
N GLN A 176 40.86 -10.66 -5.59
CA GLN A 176 41.82 -11.03 -4.55
C GLN A 176 41.22 -10.92 -3.15
N PHE A 177 40.44 -9.87 -2.87
CA PHE A 177 39.70 -9.74 -1.61
C PHE A 177 38.70 -10.88 -1.41
N LEU A 178 37.93 -11.21 -2.44
CA LEU A 178 37.00 -12.35 -2.42
C LEU A 178 37.73 -13.67 -2.16
N LYS A 179 38.85 -13.92 -2.85
CA LYS A 179 39.68 -15.11 -2.60
C LYS A 179 40.24 -15.14 -1.18
N LYS A 180 40.63 -14.01 -0.61
CA LYS A 180 41.06 -13.91 0.79
C LYS A 180 39.92 -14.22 1.75
N LEU A 181 38.70 -13.70 1.51
CA LEU A 181 37.52 -13.99 2.32
C LEU A 181 37.10 -15.47 2.26
N ILE A 182 37.24 -16.11 1.10
CA ILE A 182 36.91 -17.53 0.90
C ILE A 182 38.01 -18.44 1.47
N GLY A 183 39.28 -18.11 1.23
CA GLY A 183 40.44 -18.91 1.65
C GLY A 183 40.77 -18.77 3.14
N GLN A 184 40.50 -17.62 3.74
CA GLN A 184 40.49 -17.49 5.20
C GLN A 184 39.17 -18.03 5.73
N SER A 185 39.14 -19.33 6.03
CA SER A 185 38.23 -19.86 7.08
C SER A 185 38.69 -19.32 8.44
N GLY A 186 38.63 -18.01 8.60
CA GLY A 186 38.92 -17.32 9.86
C GLY A 186 37.78 -17.50 10.87
N PRO A 187 37.93 -16.93 12.09
CA PRO A 187 36.92 -17.00 13.16
C PRO A 187 35.51 -16.50 12.77
N ASN A 188 35.37 -15.83 11.63
CA ASN A 188 34.09 -15.44 11.04
C ASN A 188 33.28 -16.59 10.43
N SER A 189 33.86 -17.75 10.10
CA SER A 189 33.10 -18.89 9.56
C SER A 189 32.14 -19.47 10.59
N MET A 190 32.58 -19.55 11.86
CA MET A 190 31.75 -20.05 12.96
C MET A 190 30.64 -19.05 13.31
N LYS A 191 30.98 -17.76 13.44
CA LYS A 191 30.00 -16.68 13.64
C LYS A 191 29.00 -16.56 12.48
N ALA A 192 29.45 -16.74 11.23
CA ALA A 192 28.56 -16.73 10.07
C ALA A 192 27.57 -17.91 10.15
N LYS A 193 28.03 -19.12 10.48
CA LYS A 193 27.14 -20.27 10.67
C LYS A 193 26.16 -20.07 11.83
N GLU A 194 26.62 -19.49 12.93
CA GLU A 194 25.78 -19.16 14.09
C GLU A 194 24.72 -18.12 13.72
N SER A 195 25.10 -17.07 12.99
CA SER A 195 24.15 -16.06 12.48
C SER A 195 23.14 -16.63 11.48
N LEU A 196 23.53 -17.63 10.66
CA LEU A 196 22.61 -18.29 9.75
C LEU A 196 21.61 -19.18 10.50
N PHE A 197 22.07 -19.90 11.53
CA PHE A 197 21.20 -20.70 12.39
C PHE A 197 20.23 -19.82 13.17
N GLU A 198 20.70 -18.69 13.71
CA GLU A 198 19.86 -17.70 14.38
C GLU A 198 18.82 -17.09 13.42
N LEU A 199 19.22 -16.76 12.18
CA LEU A 199 18.29 -16.31 11.15
C LEU A 199 17.21 -17.35 10.82
N GLU A 200 17.58 -18.63 10.75
CA GLU A 200 16.62 -19.69 10.48
C GLU A 200 15.64 -19.88 11.65
N LYS A 201 16.15 -19.80 12.88
CA LYS A 201 15.33 -19.82 14.10
C LYS A 201 14.35 -18.65 14.13
N LEU A 202 14.83 -17.43 13.89
CA LEU A 202 14.00 -16.23 13.87
C LEU A 202 12.92 -16.30 12.78
N LYS A 203 13.23 -16.85 11.60
CA LYS A 203 12.24 -17.07 10.54
C LYS A 203 11.18 -18.10 10.93
N ALA A 204 11.54 -19.13 11.69
CA ALA A 204 10.57 -20.10 12.19
C ALA A 204 9.66 -19.47 13.25
N GLU A 205 10.23 -18.67 14.16
CA GLU A 205 9.48 -17.91 15.16
C GLU A 205 8.54 -16.89 14.49
N GLU A 206 9.02 -16.13 13.50
CA GLU A 206 8.21 -15.19 12.72
C GLU A 206 6.99 -15.86 12.09
N LYS A 207 7.17 -17.01 11.44
CA LYS A 207 6.06 -17.77 10.85
C LYS A 207 5.04 -18.22 11.89
N SER A 208 5.49 -18.70 13.04
CA SER A 208 4.58 -19.13 14.12
C SER A 208 3.80 -17.96 14.70
N LEU A 209 4.45 -16.81 14.90
CA LEU A 209 3.76 -15.59 15.35
C LEU A 209 2.73 -15.11 14.32
N LEU A 210 3.05 -15.20 13.04
CA LEU A 210 2.15 -14.77 11.96
C LEU A 210 0.89 -15.66 11.90
N GLU A 211 1.04 -16.97 12.11
CA GLU A 211 -0.08 -17.91 12.22
C GLU A 211 -0.95 -17.63 13.46
N GLN A 212 -0.33 -17.34 14.62
CA GLN A 212 -1.06 -16.96 15.83
C GLN A 212 -1.83 -15.64 15.65
N LEU A 213 -1.25 -14.69 14.93
CA LEU A 213 -1.87 -13.42 14.61
C LEU A 213 -3.08 -13.63 13.68
N GLU A 214 -2.94 -14.44 12.64
CA GLU A 214 -4.05 -14.76 11.73
C GLU A 214 -5.20 -15.47 12.47
N MET A 215 -4.89 -16.38 13.40
CA MET A 215 -5.92 -17.02 14.23
C MET A 215 -6.63 -16.01 15.12
N SER A 216 -5.88 -15.12 15.78
CA SER A 216 -6.44 -14.10 16.68
C SER A 216 -7.31 -13.09 15.91
N GLU A 217 -6.92 -12.74 14.68
CA GLU A 217 -7.71 -11.86 13.81
C GLU A 217 -9.04 -12.51 13.42
N LYS A 218 -9.04 -13.80 13.05
CA LYS A 218 -10.27 -14.56 12.76
C LYS A 218 -11.20 -14.65 13.97
N GLU A 219 -10.64 -14.95 15.14
CA GLU A 219 -11.41 -14.96 16.39
C GLU A 219 -12.02 -13.58 16.68
N GLY A 220 -11.27 -12.50 16.44
CA GLY A 220 -11.76 -11.12 16.55
C GLY A 220 -12.91 -10.81 15.60
N GLU A 221 -12.82 -11.23 14.34
CA GLU A 221 -13.90 -11.07 13.36
C GLU A 221 -15.16 -11.82 13.76
N ASP A 222 -15.04 -13.06 14.23
CA ASP A 222 -16.19 -13.87 14.63
C ASP A 222 -16.85 -13.36 15.91
N LEU A 223 -16.08 -12.86 16.87
CA LEU A 223 -16.63 -12.17 18.04
C LEU A 223 -17.35 -10.88 17.65
N THR A 224 -16.82 -10.13 16.69
CA THR A 224 -17.46 -8.89 16.22
C THR A 224 -18.81 -9.20 15.56
N LYS A 225 -18.91 -10.27 14.77
CA LYS A 225 -20.19 -10.75 14.21
C LYS A 225 -21.18 -11.12 15.32
N GLN A 226 -20.73 -11.88 16.31
CA GLN A 226 -21.58 -12.25 17.46
C GLN A 226 -22.09 -11.03 18.23
N ILE A 227 -21.26 -10.01 18.42
CA ILE A 227 -21.69 -8.75 19.07
C ILE A 227 -22.79 -8.09 18.24
N VAL A 228 -22.61 -7.95 16.93
CA VAL A 228 -23.61 -7.33 16.05
C VAL A 228 -24.93 -8.11 16.08
N ASP A 229 -24.89 -9.44 16.04
CA ASP A 229 -26.08 -10.27 16.12
C ASP A 229 -26.80 -10.09 17.47
N MET A 230 -26.05 -10.08 18.59
CA MET A 230 -26.61 -9.84 19.91
C MET A 230 -27.19 -8.44 20.08
N GLU A 231 -26.57 -7.42 19.49
CA GLU A 231 -27.10 -6.05 19.48
C GLU A 231 -28.44 -5.96 18.76
N GLN A 232 -28.59 -6.65 17.62
CA GLN A 232 -29.86 -6.74 16.89
C GLN A 232 -30.94 -7.47 17.69
N GLU A 233 -30.57 -8.57 18.37
CA GLU A 233 -31.50 -9.30 19.24
C GLU A 233 -31.95 -8.43 20.43
N LEU A 234 -31.03 -7.68 21.05
CA LEU A 234 -31.34 -6.73 22.12
C LEU A 234 -32.26 -5.60 21.64
N GLU A 235 -32.03 -5.05 20.45
CA GLU A 235 -32.89 -4.01 19.89
C GLU A 235 -34.32 -4.54 19.66
N LYS A 236 -34.44 -5.76 19.13
CA LYS A 236 -35.73 -6.43 18.95
C LYS A 236 -36.44 -6.65 20.29
N MET A 237 -35.74 -7.18 21.29
CA MET A 237 -36.31 -7.39 22.62
C MET A 237 -36.77 -6.08 23.27
N ASN A 238 -35.98 -5.01 23.17
CA ASN A 238 -36.36 -3.69 23.69
C ASN A 238 -37.63 -3.14 23.02
N LEU A 239 -37.81 -3.39 21.73
CA LEU A 239 -39.02 -2.98 21.01
C LEU A 239 -40.24 -3.78 21.47
N GLU A 240 -40.09 -5.10 21.65
CA GLU A 240 -41.12 -5.96 22.20
C GLU A 240 -41.49 -5.55 23.64
N GLU A 241 -40.52 -5.25 24.49
CA GLU A 241 -40.74 -4.78 25.87
C GLU A 241 -41.53 -3.46 25.90
N LYS A 242 -41.16 -2.49 25.03
CA LYS A 242 -41.92 -1.23 24.92
C LYS A 242 -43.37 -1.47 24.56
N LEU A 243 -43.63 -2.35 23.59
CA LEU A 243 -45.00 -2.69 23.19
C LEU A 243 -45.78 -3.33 24.35
N LEU A 244 -45.16 -4.22 25.11
CA LEU A 244 -45.79 -4.84 26.28
C LEU A 244 -46.04 -3.83 27.40
N CYS A 245 -45.10 -2.90 27.63
CA CYS A 245 -45.24 -1.82 28.60
C CYS A 245 -46.43 -0.92 28.24
N ASP A 246 -46.58 -0.53 26.98
CA ASP A 246 -47.70 0.27 26.49
C ASP A 246 -49.03 -0.46 26.67
N GLN A 247 -49.08 -1.76 26.34
CA GLN A 247 -50.27 -2.59 26.55
C GLN A 247 -50.65 -2.68 28.03
N ARG A 248 -49.66 -2.86 28.91
CA ARG A 248 -49.87 -2.89 30.36
C ARG A 248 -50.38 -1.56 30.87
N ASN A 249 -49.76 -0.46 30.48
CA ASN A 249 -50.18 0.89 30.87
C ASN A 249 -51.63 1.16 30.45
N LYS A 250 -52.01 0.72 29.25
CA LYS A 250 -53.40 0.81 28.77
C LYS A 250 -54.36 -0.02 29.64
N ALA A 251 -54.00 -1.27 29.93
CA ALA A 251 -54.82 -2.14 30.78
C ALA A 251 -54.96 -1.59 32.21
N ASP A 252 -53.89 -1.04 32.78
CA ASP A 252 -53.87 -0.43 34.11
C ASP A 252 -54.77 0.83 34.16
N LEU A 253 -54.77 1.65 33.11
CA LEU A 253 -55.69 2.79 32.97
C LEU A 253 -57.15 2.34 32.89
N GLU A 254 -57.45 1.33 32.05
CA GLU A 254 -58.80 0.79 31.93
C GLU A 254 -59.30 0.20 33.26
N MET A 255 -58.43 -0.54 33.96
CA MET A 255 -58.71 -1.07 35.29
C MET A 255 -58.97 0.06 36.29
N MET A 256 -58.15 1.11 36.30
CA MET A 256 -58.34 2.27 37.19
C MET A 256 -59.70 2.94 36.96
N VAL A 257 -60.11 3.12 35.70
CA VAL A 257 -61.43 3.67 35.36
C VAL A 257 -62.55 2.78 35.90
N GLN A 258 -62.46 1.45 35.73
CA GLN A 258 -63.46 0.51 36.24
C GLN A 258 -63.53 0.53 37.77
N VAL A 259 -62.38 0.54 38.46
CA VAL A 259 -62.33 0.63 39.93
C VAL A 259 -62.94 1.94 40.43
N ASN A 260 -62.65 3.07 39.77
CA ASN A 260 -63.24 4.36 40.12
C ASN A 260 -64.77 4.36 39.96
N GLU A 261 -65.29 3.75 38.87
CA GLU A 261 -66.73 3.61 38.68
C GLU A 261 -67.38 2.73 39.75
N LEU A 262 -66.74 1.62 40.13
CA LEU A 262 -67.21 0.77 41.21
C LEU A 262 -67.25 1.52 42.54
N GLN A 263 -66.19 2.25 42.88
CA GLN A 263 -66.13 3.07 44.10
C GLN A 263 -67.20 4.17 44.09
N ARG A 264 -67.44 4.80 42.93
CA ARG A 264 -68.51 5.79 42.76
C ARG A 264 -69.88 5.18 43.02
N VAL A 265 -70.18 4.02 42.43
CA VAL A 265 -71.45 3.31 42.62
C VAL A 265 -71.60 2.86 44.06
N GLN A 266 -70.55 2.34 44.69
CA GLN A 266 -70.57 1.96 46.10
C GLN A 266 -70.87 3.15 47.01
N SER A 267 -70.22 4.30 46.78
CA SER A 267 -70.45 5.51 47.57
C SER A 267 -71.89 6.02 47.44
N LEU A 268 -72.47 5.94 46.22
CA LEU A 268 -73.89 6.27 45.99
C LEU A 268 -74.80 5.30 46.75
N TYR A 269 -74.51 4.00 46.66
CA TYR A 269 -75.27 2.98 47.38
C TYR A 269 -75.25 3.19 48.91
N GLU A 270 -74.09 3.49 49.48
CA GLU A 270 -73.96 3.80 50.91
C GLU A 270 -74.73 5.08 51.29
N SER A 271 -74.69 6.12 50.46
CA SER A 271 -75.50 7.33 50.64
C SER A 271 -77.00 7.01 50.62
N ASP A 272 -77.47 6.23 49.65
CA ASP A 272 -78.88 5.85 49.53
C ASP A 272 -79.35 4.98 50.70
N LEU A 273 -78.50 4.05 51.17
CA LEU A 273 -78.77 3.28 52.39
C LEU A 273 -78.90 4.18 53.61
N ASN A 274 -78.00 5.15 53.78
CA ASN A 274 -78.07 6.13 54.87
C ASN A 274 -79.35 6.97 54.78
N GLN A 275 -79.78 7.38 53.59
CA GLN A 275 -81.05 8.07 53.37
C GLN A 275 -82.25 7.18 53.71
N LEU A 276 -82.25 5.91 53.30
CA LEU A 276 -83.29 4.96 53.65
C LEU A 276 -83.38 4.72 55.17
N ASP A 277 -82.24 4.60 55.85
CA ASP A 277 -82.20 4.47 57.30
C ASP A 277 -82.67 5.76 57.99
N ALA A 278 -82.35 6.93 57.46
CA ALA A 278 -82.90 8.20 57.93
C ALA A 278 -84.43 8.23 57.77
N LEU A 279 -84.94 7.89 56.59
CA LEU A 279 -86.39 7.81 56.32
C LEU A 279 -87.09 6.79 57.23
N ARG A 280 -86.45 5.65 57.52
CA ARG A 280 -86.99 4.65 58.46
C ARG A 280 -87.04 5.19 59.90
N LYS A 281 -86.04 5.98 60.31
CA LYS A 281 -85.99 6.63 61.63
C LYS A 281 -86.99 7.78 61.74
N ILE A 282 -87.23 8.50 60.65
CA ILE A 282 -88.24 9.56 60.53
C ILE A 282 -89.62 8.91 60.45
N SER A 283 -90.10 8.41 61.59
CA SER A 283 -91.51 8.11 61.75
C SER A 283 -92.21 9.40 62.20
N VAL A 284 -93.23 9.83 61.46
CA VAL A 284 -93.94 11.10 61.70
C VAL A 284 -94.44 11.21 63.15
N PHE A 285 -94.79 10.07 63.77
CA PHE A 285 -95.24 10.05 65.17
C PHE A 285 -94.11 10.31 66.18
N ASN A 286 -92.88 9.87 65.89
CA ASN A 286 -91.74 10.04 66.81
C ASN A 286 -91.10 11.43 66.69
N ASP A 287 -91.15 12.05 65.50
CA ASP A 287 -90.63 13.41 65.29
C ASP A 287 -91.62 14.52 65.69
N VAL A 288 -92.94 14.29 65.57
CA VAL A 288 -93.95 15.28 65.99
C VAL A 288 -94.09 15.32 67.52
N PHE A 289 -93.87 14.20 68.21
CA PHE A 289 -93.92 14.12 69.68
C PHE A 289 -92.70 13.36 70.22
N ALA A 290 -91.51 13.95 70.11
CA ALA A 290 -90.31 13.39 70.73
C ALA A 290 -90.40 13.54 72.25
N ILE A 291 -90.95 12.53 72.93
CA ILE A 291 -91.04 12.49 74.40
C ILE A 291 -89.71 11.95 74.94
N SER A 292 -88.89 12.84 75.47
CA SER A 292 -87.66 12.51 76.20
C SER A 292 -87.82 12.87 77.67
N HIS A 293 -86.88 12.43 78.50
CA HIS A 293 -86.90 12.71 79.93
C HIS A 293 -85.55 13.31 80.35
N ASP A 294 -85.59 14.52 80.90
CA ASP A 294 -84.44 15.23 81.44
C ASP A 294 -84.55 15.22 82.98
N GLY A 295 -84.04 14.15 83.59
CA GLY A 295 -83.88 14.02 85.05
C GLY A 295 -85.14 13.68 85.86
N LEU A 296 -86.06 14.62 86.06
CA LEU A 296 -87.31 14.42 86.85
C LEU A 296 -88.55 14.85 86.05
N PHE A 297 -88.36 15.43 84.87
CA PHE A 297 -89.43 16.00 84.04
C PHE A 297 -89.46 15.32 82.68
N GLY A 298 -90.67 15.09 82.18
CA GLY A 298 -90.89 14.72 80.78
C GLY A 298 -90.82 15.97 79.89
N THR A 299 -90.07 15.90 78.81
CA THR A 299 -89.98 16.93 77.78
C THR A 299 -90.56 16.40 76.47
N ILE A 300 -91.42 17.17 75.80
CA ILE A 300 -91.89 16.86 74.45
C ILE A 300 -91.27 17.86 73.48
N ASN A 301 -90.50 17.40 72.49
CA ASN A 301 -89.76 18.24 71.53
C ASN A 301 -88.88 19.32 72.20
N GLY A 302 -88.31 19.01 73.38
CA GLY A 302 -87.51 19.95 74.16
C GLY A 302 -88.29 20.98 74.98
N LEU A 303 -89.63 20.97 74.93
CA LEU A 303 -90.50 21.77 75.81
C LEU A 303 -90.78 20.99 77.11
N ARG A 304 -90.57 21.64 78.25
CA ARG A 304 -90.80 21.05 79.59
C ARG A 304 -92.29 21.00 79.91
N LEU A 305 -92.79 19.83 80.29
CA LEU A 305 -94.11 19.70 80.85
C LEU A 305 -94.02 19.93 82.36
N ASP A 306 -94.39 21.12 82.80
CA ASP A 306 -94.56 21.45 84.23
C ASP A 306 -96.06 21.51 84.54
N TRP A 307 -96.47 20.96 85.68
CA TRP A 307 -97.84 21.06 86.18
C TRP A 307 -97.80 21.94 87.42
N SER A 308 -97.80 23.26 87.21
CA SER A 308 -98.14 24.20 88.28
C SER A 308 -99.65 24.17 88.49
N GLN A 309 -100.03 23.84 89.71
CA GLN A 309 -101.39 23.84 90.23
C GLN A 309 -102.01 25.25 90.19
#